data_AF-A0A8H7NFX0-F1
#
_entry.id   AF-A0A8H7NFX0-F1
#
_cell.length_a   1.000
_cell.length_b   1.000
_cell.length_c   1.000
_cell.angle_alpha   90.00
_cell.angle_beta   90.00
_cell.angle_gamma   90.00
#
_symmetry.space_group_name_H-M   'P 1'
#
loop_
_entity.id
_entity.type
_entity.pdbx_description
1 polymer ?
#
loop_
_entity_poly.entity_id
_entity_poly.type
_entity_poly.pdbx_seq_one_letter_code
_entity_poly.pdbx_strand_id
1 'polypeptide(L)'
;MAFIRQYRPSDFDDMANICRMTLAPDLTGSEAAWRLAPYIWTHQYTHLSPATCFVVDDGAGRAVGYCIGCPSVDAFVEGYGRYVDEVLEPSAEVSRPGDVTGQREPWLLADSGKINETCLAQTAYNPRWLLVEGNEDVLGEGYRATMHVDLLEPWQGKGWGRRLVERFVEEVRARRAGDCRGIGIGVASSNRKVVAFYEKLGFREWEEKDPEASGIRMVKDL
;
A
#
# COMPACT_ATOMS: atom_id res chain seq x y z
N MET A 1 -19.31 -20.03 0.51
CA MET A 1 -18.12 -20.25 -0.35
C MET A 1 -17.43 -18.91 -0.51
N ALA A 2 -16.09 -18.89 -0.54
CA ALA A 2 -15.35 -17.65 -0.68
C ALA A 2 -15.52 -17.00 -2.05
N PHE A 3 -15.47 -15.66 -2.10
CA PHE A 3 -15.67 -14.87 -3.32
C PHE A 3 -14.98 -13.50 -3.19
N ILE A 4 -14.75 -12.84 -4.34
CA ILE A 4 -14.24 -11.46 -4.34
C ILE A 4 -15.43 -10.50 -4.32
N ARG A 5 -15.33 -9.47 -3.48
CA ARG A 5 -16.27 -8.36 -3.45
C ARG A 5 -15.54 -7.04 -3.24
N GLN A 6 -16.22 -5.94 -3.52
CA GLN A 6 -15.71 -4.62 -3.15
C GLN A 6 -15.63 -4.49 -1.61
N TYR A 7 -14.64 -3.73 -1.15
CA TYR A 7 -14.50 -3.32 0.25
C TYR A 7 -15.77 -2.63 0.77
N ARG A 8 -16.05 -2.81 2.05
CA ARG A 8 -17.11 -2.13 2.80
C ARG A 8 -16.53 -1.56 4.10
N PRO A 9 -17.11 -0.48 4.66
CA PRO A 9 -16.64 0.09 5.92
C PRO A 9 -16.55 -0.92 7.07
N SER A 10 -17.43 -1.93 7.09
CA SER A 10 -17.40 -3.01 8.08
C SER A 10 -16.15 -3.90 8.03
N ASP A 11 -15.37 -3.85 6.94
CA ASP A 11 -14.14 -4.63 6.80
C ASP A 11 -12.92 -3.92 7.43
N PHE A 12 -13.07 -2.70 7.95
CA PHE A 12 -11.94 -1.87 8.42
C PHE A 12 -10.96 -2.65 9.32
N ASP A 13 -11.47 -3.35 10.34
CA ASP A 13 -10.62 -4.12 11.27
C ASP A 13 -10.00 -5.36 10.62
N ASP A 14 -10.70 -6.04 9.72
CA ASP A 14 -10.15 -7.17 8.96
C ASP A 14 -8.99 -6.71 8.06
N MET A 15 -9.13 -5.54 7.42
CA MET A 15 -8.09 -4.94 6.58
C MET A 15 -6.83 -4.64 7.40
N ALA A 16 -7.00 -4.05 8.59
CA ALA A 16 -5.90 -3.80 9.52
C ALA A 16 -5.22 -5.10 9.94
N ASN A 17 -5.99 -6.12 10.28
CA ASN A 17 -5.48 -7.43 10.66
C ASN A 17 -4.72 -8.10 9.50
N ILE A 18 -5.23 -8.05 8.27
CA ILE A 18 -4.54 -8.62 7.10
C ILE A 18 -3.17 -7.94 6.93
N CYS A 19 -3.13 -6.61 6.90
CA CYS A 19 -1.88 -5.85 6.75
C CYS A 19 -0.84 -6.21 7.81
N ARG A 20 -1.27 -6.28 9.08
CA ARG A 20 -0.42 -6.66 10.22
C ARG A 20 0.15 -8.07 10.10
N MET A 21 -0.66 -9.02 9.64
CA MET A 21 -0.27 -10.42 9.51
C MET A 21 0.58 -10.71 8.27
N THR A 22 0.69 -9.75 7.34
CA THR A 22 1.47 -9.88 6.10
C THR A 22 2.65 -8.91 6.02
N LEU A 23 3.02 -8.27 7.14
CA LEU A 23 4.17 -7.40 7.21
C LEU A 23 5.45 -8.03 6.64
N ALA A 24 6.26 -7.18 6.00
CA ALA A 24 7.55 -7.60 5.47
C ALA A 24 8.45 -8.17 6.60
N PRO A 25 9.32 -9.16 6.31
CA PRO A 25 10.11 -9.85 7.34
C PRO A 25 10.97 -8.95 8.23
N ASP A 26 11.42 -7.81 7.70
CA ASP A 26 12.20 -6.80 8.42
C ASP A 26 11.36 -5.93 9.38
N LEU A 27 10.04 -5.96 9.24
CA LEU A 27 9.10 -5.21 10.07
C LEU A 27 8.40 -6.05 11.14
N THR A 28 8.36 -7.38 10.99
CA THR A 28 7.57 -8.26 11.88
C THR A 28 7.97 -8.22 13.36
N GLY A 29 9.20 -7.79 13.67
CA GLY A 29 9.71 -7.66 15.04
C GLY A 29 9.47 -6.31 15.70
N SER A 30 8.87 -5.33 15.00
CA SER A 30 8.67 -3.98 15.51
C SER A 30 7.22 -3.75 15.91
N GLU A 31 6.98 -3.49 17.20
CA GLU A 31 5.65 -3.14 17.72
C GLU A 31 5.10 -1.86 17.06
N ALA A 32 5.95 -0.84 16.89
CA ALA A 32 5.57 0.39 16.22
C ALA A 32 5.17 0.16 14.75
N ALA A 33 5.94 -0.67 14.02
CA ALA A 33 5.61 -1.01 12.64
C ALA A 33 4.29 -1.80 12.58
N TRP A 34 4.12 -2.79 13.45
CA TRP A 34 2.88 -3.57 13.54
C TRP A 34 1.66 -2.70 13.82
N ARG A 35 1.75 -1.77 14.77
CA ARG A 35 0.63 -0.86 15.10
C ARG A 35 0.31 0.09 13.95
N LEU A 36 1.33 0.73 13.36
CA LEU A 36 1.14 1.81 12.38
C LEU A 36 0.94 1.32 10.94
N ALA A 37 1.28 0.08 10.61
CA ALA A 37 1.24 -0.45 9.24
C ALA A 37 -0.09 -0.22 8.50
N PRO A 38 -1.27 -0.52 9.09
CA PRO A 38 -2.54 -0.28 8.39
C PRO A 38 -2.80 1.18 8.05
N TYR A 39 -2.26 2.10 8.85
CA TYR A 39 -2.42 3.54 8.64
C TYR A 39 -1.48 4.10 7.57
N ILE A 40 -0.47 3.32 7.18
CA ILE A 40 0.54 3.69 6.17
C ILE A 40 0.27 2.96 4.84
N TRP A 41 -0.20 1.71 4.87
CA TRP A 41 -0.29 0.85 3.67
C TRP A 41 -1.69 0.29 3.38
N THR A 42 -2.74 0.74 4.08
CA THR A 42 -4.09 0.18 3.93
C THR A 42 -5.21 1.20 3.97
N HIS A 43 -5.46 1.84 5.12
CA HIS A 43 -6.70 2.56 5.38
C HIS A 43 -6.88 3.79 4.49
N GLN A 44 -5.79 4.43 4.09
CA GLN A 44 -5.82 5.56 3.16
C GLN A 44 -6.47 5.17 1.82
N TYR A 45 -6.22 3.96 1.32
CA TYR A 45 -6.81 3.49 0.06
C TYR A 45 -8.28 3.18 0.23
N THR A 46 -8.64 2.46 1.30
CA THR A 46 -10.04 2.13 1.57
C THR A 46 -10.90 3.35 1.88
N HIS A 47 -10.29 4.44 2.36
CA HIS A 47 -10.98 5.69 2.66
C HIS A 47 -11.09 6.61 1.44
N LEU A 48 -9.97 6.88 0.75
CA LEU A 48 -9.93 7.85 -0.35
C LEU A 48 -10.27 7.24 -1.72
N SER A 49 -10.06 5.94 -1.90
CA SER A 49 -10.31 5.23 -3.15
C SER A 49 -11.03 3.87 -2.95
N PRO A 50 -12.16 3.82 -2.21
CA PRO A 50 -12.89 2.58 -1.93
C PRO A 50 -13.40 1.88 -3.19
N ALA A 51 -13.57 2.63 -4.29
CA ALA A 51 -14.00 2.11 -5.58
C ALA A 51 -12.99 1.12 -6.19
N THR A 52 -11.71 1.26 -5.87
CA THR A 52 -10.62 0.38 -6.35
C THR A 52 -10.14 -0.59 -5.28
N CYS A 53 -10.92 -0.81 -4.22
CA CYS A 53 -10.55 -1.70 -3.11
C CYS A 53 -11.42 -2.95 -3.11
N PHE A 54 -10.79 -4.12 -3.21
CA PHE A 54 -11.46 -5.41 -3.26
C PHE A 54 -10.91 -6.36 -2.20
N VAL A 55 -11.79 -7.21 -1.67
CA VAL A 55 -11.45 -8.22 -0.67
C VAL A 55 -11.87 -9.60 -1.13
N VAL A 56 -11.18 -10.62 -0.63
CA VAL A 56 -11.71 -11.99 -0.60
C VAL A 56 -12.54 -12.12 0.67
N ASP A 57 -13.82 -12.38 0.50
CA ASP A 57 -14.72 -12.80 1.58
C ASP A 57 -14.61 -14.33 1.74
N ASP A 58 -14.53 -14.82 2.98
CA ASP A 58 -14.46 -16.27 3.24
C ASP A 58 -15.78 -17.02 2.98
N GLY A 59 -16.87 -16.29 2.72
CA GLY A 59 -18.22 -16.79 2.55
C GLY A 59 -19.08 -16.68 3.80
N ALA A 60 -18.54 -16.18 4.91
CA ALA A 60 -19.23 -15.88 6.15
C ALA A 60 -19.23 -14.36 6.45
N GLY A 61 -18.74 -13.52 5.54
CA GLY A 61 -18.73 -12.07 5.66
C GLY A 61 -17.36 -11.48 6.01
N ARG A 62 -16.37 -12.31 6.35
CA ARG A 62 -15.05 -11.85 6.83
C ARG A 62 -14.08 -11.63 5.67
N ALA A 63 -13.37 -10.51 5.68
CA ALA A 63 -12.29 -10.27 4.72
C ALA A 63 -11.02 -11.04 5.15
N VAL A 64 -10.44 -11.79 4.21
CA VAL A 64 -9.29 -12.69 4.46
C VAL A 64 -8.09 -12.43 3.53
N GLY A 65 -8.23 -11.44 2.67
CA GLY A 65 -7.20 -10.91 1.79
C GLY A 65 -7.76 -9.76 0.99
N TYR A 66 -6.90 -8.92 0.44
CA TYR A 66 -7.31 -7.74 -0.32
C TYR A 66 -6.39 -7.45 -1.51
N CYS A 67 -6.92 -6.68 -2.45
CA CYS A 67 -6.12 -5.80 -3.30
C CYS A 67 -6.74 -4.41 -3.27
N ILE A 68 -5.96 -3.44 -2.85
CA ILE A 68 -6.36 -2.05 -2.58
C ILE A 68 -5.36 -1.10 -3.21
N GLY A 69 -5.79 0.10 -3.54
CA GLY A 69 -4.95 1.05 -4.23
C GLY A 69 -5.74 2.23 -4.77
N CYS A 70 -5.11 3.02 -5.62
CA CYS A 70 -5.76 4.14 -6.30
C CYS A 70 -5.38 4.19 -7.80
N PRO A 71 -6.24 4.77 -8.66
CA PRO A 71 -5.98 4.86 -10.10
C PRO A 71 -5.09 6.06 -10.48
N SER A 72 -4.85 6.99 -9.54
CA SER A 72 -4.02 8.19 -9.72
C SER A 72 -3.44 8.61 -8.37
N VAL A 73 -2.12 8.52 -8.23
CA VAL A 73 -1.36 9.00 -7.08
C VAL A 73 -1.52 10.52 -6.93
N ASP A 74 -1.57 11.27 -8.02
CA ASP A 74 -1.74 12.73 -7.96
C ASP A 74 -3.08 13.13 -7.32
N ALA A 75 -4.19 12.57 -7.81
CA ALA A 75 -5.51 12.81 -7.24
C ALA A 75 -5.62 12.29 -5.79
N PHE A 76 -4.92 11.19 -5.49
CA PHE A 76 -4.85 10.62 -4.15
C PHE A 76 -4.11 11.54 -3.17
N VAL A 77 -2.99 12.12 -3.59
CA VAL A 77 -2.19 13.09 -2.82
C VAL A 77 -3.01 14.37 -2.60
N GLU A 78 -3.70 14.88 -3.62
CA GLU A 78 -4.56 16.07 -3.52
C GLU A 78 -5.69 15.88 -2.49
N GLY A 79 -6.32 14.70 -2.47
CA GLY A 79 -7.39 14.37 -1.54
C GLY A 79 -6.94 13.95 -0.13
N TYR A 80 -5.63 13.82 0.11
CA TYR A 80 -5.13 13.12 1.29
C TYR A 80 -5.46 13.80 2.63
N GLY A 81 -5.68 15.12 2.64
CA GLY A 81 -6.09 15.86 3.83
C GLY A 81 -7.34 15.28 4.49
N ARG A 82 -8.29 14.74 3.71
CA ARG A 82 -9.47 14.06 4.24
C ARG A 82 -9.14 12.82 5.06
N TYR A 83 -8.16 12.04 4.63
CA TYR A 83 -7.72 10.87 5.39
C TYR A 83 -7.03 11.27 6.69
N VAL A 84 -6.25 12.36 6.66
CA VAL A 84 -5.65 12.92 7.89
C VAL A 84 -6.75 13.31 8.88
N ASP A 85 -7.70 14.14 8.45
CA ASP A 85 -8.75 14.70 9.33
C ASP A 85 -9.76 13.64 9.79
N GLU A 86 -10.19 12.74 8.91
CA GLU A 86 -11.28 11.79 9.17
C GLU A 86 -10.79 10.46 9.78
N VAL A 87 -9.50 10.10 9.65
CA VAL A 87 -8.96 8.81 10.12
C VAL A 87 -7.75 8.94 11.04
N LEU A 88 -6.73 9.74 10.69
CA LEU A 88 -5.50 9.80 11.50
C LEU A 88 -5.67 10.63 12.78
N GLU A 89 -6.23 11.83 12.69
CA GLU A 89 -6.47 12.71 13.84
C GLU A 89 -7.34 12.09 14.94
N PRO A 90 -8.45 11.38 14.63
CA PRO A 90 -9.26 10.72 15.66
C PRO A 90 -8.71 9.36 16.11
N SER A 91 -7.64 8.85 15.51
CA SER A 91 -7.12 7.51 15.84
C SER A 91 -6.48 7.48 17.23
N ALA A 92 -6.79 6.43 18.00
CA ALA A 92 -6.10 6.14 19.25
C ALA A 92 -4.76 5.41 19.05
N GLU A 93 -4.49 4.91 17.83
CA GLU A 93 -3.29 4.14 17.52
C GLU A 93 -2.17 4.97 16.88
N VAL A 94 -2.47 6.17 16.38
CA VAL A 94 -1.52 7.03 15.68
C VAL A 94 -1.47 8.40 16.34
N SER A 95 -0.30 8.81 16.80
CA SER A 95 -0.08 10.17 17.30
C SER A 95 0.47 11.06 16.19
N ARG A 96 -0.03 12.30 16.08
CA ARG A 96 0.48 13.29 15.13
C ARG A 96 1.95 13.63 15.44
N PRO A 97 2.89 13.48 14.49
CA PRO A 97 4.27 13.93 14.65
C PRO A 97 4.36 15.46 14.79
N GLY A 98 5.39 15.95 15.49
CA GLY A 98 5.65 17.38 15.63
C GLY A 98 6.03 18.08 14.32
N ASP A 99 6.69 17.37 13.40
CA ASP A 99 6.98 17.82 12.04
C ASP A 99 6.48 16.79 11.03
N VAL A 100 5.65 17.23 10.08
CA VAL A 100 5.10 16.41 8.98
C VAL A 100 5.38 17.01 7.60
N THR A 101 6.16 18.09 7.52
CA THR A 101 6.42 18.83 6.27
C THR A 101 7.88 19.18 6.03
N GLY A 102 8.68 19.31 7.10
CA GLY A 102 10.07 19.70 7.05
C GLY A 102 10.95 18.49 6.77
N GLN A 103 11.62 17.99 7.81
CA GLN A 103 12.58 16.89 7.66
C GLN A 103 11.96 15.57 8.14
N ARG A 104 11.96 14.58 7.24
CA ARG A 104 11.62 13.21 7.62
C ARG A 104 12.76 12.62 8.46
N GLU A 105 12.40 12.08 9.62
CA GLU A 105 13.29 11.33 10.50
C GLU A 105 13.84 10.08 9.78
N PRO A 106 15.05 9.59 10.13
CA PRO A 106 15.60 8.39 9.52
C PRO A 106 14.75 7.16 9.84
N TRP A 107 14.70 6.21 8.91
CA TRP A 107 13.93 4.97 9.05
C TRP A 107 14.33 4.14 10.27
N LEU A 108 15.63 4.11 10.56
CA LEU A 108 16.21 3.43 11.72
C LEU A 108 16.78 4.46 12.69
N LEU A 109 16.55 4.24 13.98
CA LEU A 109 17.20 5.00 15.04
C LEU A 109 18.70 4.68 15.04
N ALA A 110 19.54 5.72 15.00
CA ALA A 110 20.98 5.58 14.85
C ALA A 110 21.66 4.83 16.02
N ASP A 111 21.06 4.88 17.21
CA ASP A 111 21.61 4.29 18.44
C ASP A 111 21.31 2.79 18.59
N SER A 112 20.11 2.38 18.18
CA SER A 112 19.55 1.05 18.46
C SER A 112 19.32 0.23 17.20
N GLY A 113 19.37 0.86 16.02
CA GLY A 113 19.03 0.24 14.73
C GLY A 113 17.55 -0.17 14.64
N LYS A 114 16.71 0.24 15.59
CA LYS A 114 15.27 -0.07 15.62
C LYS A 114 14.52 0.83 14.64
N ILE A 115 13.38 0.34 14.16
CA ILE A 115 12.44 1.14 13.36
C ILE A 115 12.05 2.38 14.15
N ASN A 116 12.14 3.54 13.49
CA ASN A 116 11.80 4.82 14.07
C ASN A 116 10.30 5.09 13.95
N GLU A 117 9.59 5.04 15.08
CA GLU A 117 8.14 5.29 15.11
C GLU A 117 7.76 6.68 14.59
N THR A 118 8.56 7.71 14.88
CA THR A 118 8.32 9.07 14.37
C THR A 118 8.36 9.10 12.85
N CYS A 119 9.32 8.40 12.23
CA CYS A 119 9.41 8.27 10.77
C CYS A 119 8.19 7.55 10.18
N LEU A 120 7.70 6.49 10.83
CA LEU A 120 6.48 5.78 10.42
C LEU A 120 5.25 6.70 10.47
N ALA A 121 5.06 7.40 11.59
CA ALA A 121 3.94 8.33 11.75
C ALA A 121 4.05 9.51 10.76
N GLN A 122 5.24 10.06 10.54
CA GLN A 122 5.50 11.07 9.51
C GLN A 122 5.07 10.58 8.12
N THR A 123 5.40 9.34 7.78
CA THR A 123 5.02 8.73 6.51
C THR A 123 3.49 8.56 6.39
N ALA A 124 2.78 8.26 7.48
CA ALA A 124 1.32 8.21 7.48
C ALA A 124 0.69 9.59 7.21
N TYR A 125 1.27 10.68 7.76
CA TYR A 125 0.72 12.03 7.67
C TYR A 125 1.12 12.80 6.40
N ASN A 126 2.13 12.34 5.65
CA ASN A 126 2.62 13.03 4.47
C ASN A 126 2.55 12.13 3.23
N PRO A 127 1.59 12.36 2.31
CA PRO A 127 1.41 11.50 1.13
C PRO A 127 2.55 11.63 0.13
N ARG A 128 3.34 12.72 0.17
CA ARG A 128 4.52 12.86 -0.69
C ARG A 128 5.63 11.93 -0.22
N TRP A 129 5.89 11.85 1.07
CA TRP A 129 6.82 10.88 1.66
C TRP A 129 6.39 9.44 1.45
N LEU A 130 5.07 9.19 1.41
CA LEU A 130 4.51 7.87 1.20
C LEU A 130 4.59 7.40 -0.26
N LEU A 131 4.25 8.26 -1.22
CA LEU A 131 3.98 7.83 -2.61
C LEU A 131 4.77 8.56 -3.70
N VAL A 132 5.34 9.73 -3.41
CA VAL A 132 5.96 10.58 -4.45
C VAL A 132 7.47 10.56 -4.36
N GLU A 133 8.02 10.83 -3.19
CA GLU A 133 9.47 10.86 -2.98
C GLU A 133 10.08 9.46 -3.16
N GLY A 134 11.04 9.34 -4.06
CA GLY A 134 11.64 8.06 -4.49
C GLY A 134 10.88 7.37 -5.63
N ASN A 135 9.78 7.94 -6.12
CA ASN A 135 8.98 7.43 -7.23
C ASN A 135 8.74 8.47 -8.33
N GLU A 136 9.44 9.61 -8.31
CA GLU A 136 9.25 10.70 -9.27
C GLU A 136 9.49 10.26 -10.71
N ASP A 137 10.44 9.36 -10.93
CA ASP A 137 10.72 8.78 -12.24
C ASP A 137 9.60 7.86 -12.73
N VAL A 138 9.09 6.97 -11.87
CA VAL A 138 7.96 6.08 -12.16
C VAL A 138 6.70 6.89 -12.47
N LEU A 139 6.39 7.90 -11.65
CA LEU A 139 5.26 8.80 -11.83
C LEU A 139 5.43 9.66 -13.10
N GLY A 140 6.64 10.18 -13.35
CA GLY A 140 6.98 10.97 -14.53
C GLY A 140 6.83 10.21 -15.85
N GLU A 141 6.99 8.88 -15.81
CA GLU A 141 6.79 7.97 -16.95
C GLU A 141 5.33 7.52 -17.11
N GLY A 142 4.42 8.08 -16.32
CA GLY A 142 2.97 7.91 -16.43
C GLY A 142 2.41 6.70 -15.67
N TYR A 143 3.19 6.02 -14.85
CA TYR A 143 2.70 4.94 -13.98
C TYR A 143 2.03 5.52 -12.73
N ARG A 144 0.86 6.13 -12.93
CA ARG A 144 0.17 6.91 -11.90
C ARG A 144 -0.72 6.10 -10.97
N ALA A 145 -1.07 4.85 -11.30
CA ALA A 145 -1.83 4.00 -10.38
C ALA A 145 -0.89 3.23 -9.43
N THR A 146 -1.36 2.88 -8.23
CA THR A 146 -0.59 2.06 -7.27
C THR A 146 -1.50 1.13 -6.49
N MET A 147 -0.95 0.04 -5.95
CA MET A 147 -1.71 -0.96 -5.19
C MET A 147 -0.87 -1.73 -4.16
N HIS A 148 -1.57 -2.32 -3.21
CA HIS A 148 -1.10 -3.37 -2.31
C HIS A 148 -1.99 -4.61 -2.47
N VAL A 149 -1.40 -5.80 -2.34
CA VAL A 149 -2.13 -7.06 -2.33
C VAL A 149 -1.58 -7.97 -1.25
N ASP A 150 -2.46 -8.43 -0.37
CA ASP A 150 -2.10 -9.20 0.81
C ASP A 150 -3.18 -10.24 1.08
N LEU A 151 -2.77 -11.44 1.50
CA LEU A 151 -3.67 -12.52 1.88
C LEU A 151 -3.16 -13.20 3.14
N LEU A 152 -4.07 -13.53 4.05
CA LEU A 152 -3.74 -14.39 5.19
C LEU A 152 -3.23 -15.74 4.70
N GLU A 153 -2.29 -16.35 5.44
CA GLU A 153 -1.59 -17.58 5.06
C GLU A 153 -2.52 -18.70 4.55
N PRO A 154 -3.67 -19.03 5.19
CA PRO A 154 -4.57 -20.08 4.71
C PRO A 154 -5.22 -19.82 3.34
N TRP A 155 -5.14 -18.59 2.83
CA TRP A 155 -5.76 -18.14 1.59
C TRP A 155 -4.75 -17.93 0.45
N GLN A 156 -3.46 -18.07 0.74
CA GLN A 156 -2.38 -18.01 -0.25
C GLN A 156 -2.31 -19.29 -1.10
N GLY A 157 -1.65 -19.22 -2.26
CA GLY A 157 -1.46 -20.38 -3.15
C GLY A 157 -2.72 -20.92 -3.84
N LYS A 158 -3.88 -20.27 -3.66
CA LYS A 158 -5.19 -20.72 -4.16
C LYS A 158 -5.72 -19.91 -5.36
N GLY A 159 -4.87 -19.10 -5.97
CA GLY A 159 -5.22 -18.23 -7.12
C GLY A 159 -5.94 -16.92 -6.77
N TRP A 160 -6.27 -16.68 -5.49
CA TRP A 160 -6.96 -15.47 -5.06
C TRP A 160 -6.18 -14.18 -5.32
N GLY A 161 -4.86 -14.17 -5.08
CA GLY A 161 -4.03 -13.00 -5.36
C GLY A 161 -4.06 -12.56 -6.82
N ARG A 162 -4.00 -13.51 -7.77
CA ARG A 162 -4.16 -13.22 -9.20
C ARG A 162 -5.52 -12.59 -9.49
N ARG A 163 -6.60 -13.20 -9.01
CA ARG A 163 -7.97 -12.73 -9.26
C ARG A 163 -8.24 -11.34 -8.66
N LEU A 164 -7.67 -11.06 -7.50
CA LEU A 164 -7.73 -9.74 -6.86
C LEU A 164 -7.02 -8.68 -7.70
N VAL A 165 -5.80 -8.95 -8.16
CA VAL A 165 -5.03 -8.02 -9.00
C VAL A 165 -5.69 -7.83 -10.36
N GLU A 166 -6.21 -8.89 -10.99
CA GLU A 166 -6.98 -8.79 -12.23
C GLU A 166 -8.19 -7.86 -12.06
N ARG A 167 -8.93 -8.02 -10.95
CA ARG A 167 -10.08 -7.15 -10.64
C ARG A 167 -9.69 -5.70 -10.40
N PHE A 168 -8.58 -5.46 -9.67
CA PHE A 168 -8.04 -4.12 -9.48
C PHE A 168 -7.65 -3.48 -10.82
N VAL A 169 -6.96 -4.22 -11.69
CA VAL A 169 -6.53 -3.76 -13.03
C VAL A 169 -7.72 -3.35 -13.90
N GLU A 170 -8.80 -4.15 -13.91
CA GLU A 170 -10.05 -3.79 -14.61
C GLU A 170 -10.60 -2.44 -14.12
N GLU A 171 -10.64 -2.25 -12.80
CA GLU A 171 -11.18 -1.03 -12.20
C GLU A 171 -10.29 0.19 -12.48
N VAL A 172 -8.96 0.03 -12.46
CA VAL A 172 -8.04 1.11 -12.86
C VAL A 172 -8.23 1.46 -14.33
N ARG A 173 -8.37 0.49 -15.24
CA ARG A 173 -8.62 0.78 -16.67
C ARG A 173 -9.89 1.61 -16.87
N ALA A 174 -10.92 1.37 -16.07
CA ALA A 174 -12.19 2.09 -16.16
C ALA A 174 -12.13 3.52 -15.59
N ARG A 175 -11.18 3.80 -14.68
CA ARG A 175 -11.14 5.06 -13.89
C ARG A 175 -9.94 5.95 -14.14
N ARG A 176 -8.84 5.40 -14.66
CA ARG A 176 -7.59 6.13 -14.84
C ARG A 176 -7.78 7.32 -15.76
N ALA A 177 -7.03 8.39 -15.49
CA ALA A 177 -6.91 9.51 -16.41
C ALA A 177 -6.21 9.06 -17.72
N GLY A 178 -6.43 9.81 -18.81
CA GLY A 178 -5.91 9.46 -20.14
C GLY A 178 -4.38 9.46 -20.24
N ASP A 179 -3.69 10.14 -19.32
CA ASP A 179 -2.23 10.19 -19.23
C ASP A 179 -1.64 9.10 -18.30
N CYS A 180 -2.49 8.30 -17.64
CA CYS A 180 -2.05 7.17 -16.84
C CYS A 180 -1.72 5.98 -17.74
N ARG A 181 -0.42 5.76 -17.93
CA ARG A 181 0.15 4.62 -18.65
C ARG A 181 -0.07 3.30 -17.93
N GLY A 182 -0.06 3.29 -16.60
CA GLY A 182 -0.24 2.06 -15.85
C GLY A 182 -0.05 2.14 -14.35
N ILE A 183 0.33 1.02 -13.76
CA ILE A 183 0.47 0.82 -12.31
C ILE A 183 1.95 0.75 -11.95
N GLY A 184 2.39 1.51 -10.95
CA GLY A 184 3.66 1.34 -10.25
C GLY A 184 3.44 0.77 -8.85
N ILE A 185 4.32 -0.12 -8.39
CA ILE A 185 4.30 -0.69 -7.04
C ILE A 185 5.71 -0.75 -6.45
N GLY A 186 5.79 -0.70 -5.12
CA GLY A 186 7.01 -0.97 -4.36
C GLY A 186 6.92 -2.31 -3.63
N VAL A 187 8.03 -3.04 -3.60
CA VAL A 187 8.20 -4.30 -2.88
C VAL A 187 9.40 -4.15 -1.94
N ALA A 188 9.25 -4.47 -0.66
CA ALA A 188 10.39 -4.47 0.26
C ALA A 188 11.49 -5.42 -0.24
N SER A 189 12.76 -4.99 -0.20
CA SER A 189 13.90 -5.81 -0.65
C SER A 189 14.00 -7.14 0.10
N SER A 190 13.59 -7.16 1.37
CA SER A 190 13.46 -8.35 2.23
C SER A 190 12.43 -9.38 1.71
N ASN A 191 11.53 -8.98 0.81
CA ASN A 191 10.46 -9.80 0.26
C ASN A 191 10.61 -10.06 -1.25
N ARG A 192 11.85 -10.10 -1.77
CA ARG A 192 12.12 -10.36 -3.20
C ARG A 192 11.43 -11.61 -3.78
N LYS A 193 11.11 -12.62 -2.95
CA LYS A 193 10.35 -13.81 -3.38
C LYS A 193 9.00 -13.49 -4.06
N VAL A 194 8.37 -12.35 -3.75
CA VAL A 194 7.07 -11.96 -4.32
C VAL A 194 7.19 -11.39 -5.74
N VAL A 195 8.39 -11.00 -6.19
CA VAL A 195 8.62 -10.45 -7.55
C VAL A 195 8.11 -11.41 -8.62
N ALA A 196 8.41 -12.71 -8.51
CA ALA A 196 7.96 -13.73 -9.46
C ALA A 196 6.43 -13.88 -9.51
N PHE A 197 5.70 -13.50 -8.45
CA PHE A 197 4.24 -13.42 -8.49
C PHE A 197 3.79 -12.26 -9.37
N TYR A 198 4.38 -11.07 -9.21
CA TYR A 198 4.04 -9.90 -10.01
C TYR A 198 4.44 -10.04 -11.49
N GLU A 199 5.59 -10.65 -11.79
CA GLU A 199 6.02 -10.93 -13.16
C GLU A 199 5.01 -11.80 -13.92
N LYS A 200 4.46 -12.84 -13.26
CA LYS A 200 3.40 -13.68 -13.84
C LYS A 200 2.09 -12.93 -14.10
N LEU A 201 1.92 -11.76 -13.51
CA LEU A 201 0.78 -10.85 -13.73
C LEU A 201 1.12 -9.73 -14.73
N GLY A 202 2.30 -9.77 -15.34
CA GLY A 202 2.76 -8.83 -16.35
C GLY A 202 3.28 -7.51 -15.77
N PHE A 203 3.74 -7.52 -14.52
CA PHE A 203 4.63 -6.47 -14.03
C PHE A 203 6.07 -6.76 -14.48
N ARG A 204 6.89 -5.73 -14.56
CA ARG A 204 8.34 -5.82 -14.77
C ARG A 204 9.05 -4.97 -13.73
N GLU A 205 10.25 -5.37 -13.32
CA GLU A 205 11.09 -4.50 -12.48
C GLU A 205 11.36 -3.17 -13.23
N TRP A 206 11.35 -2.07 -12.48
CA TRP A 206 11.68 -0.74 -12.97
C TRP A 206 13.19 -0.53 -12.82
N GLU A 207 13.88 -0.27 -13.93
CA GLU A 207 15.33 -0.07 -13.91
C GLU A 207 15.67 1.17 -13.08
N GLU A 208 16.41 0.90 -12.02
CA GLU A 208 16.76 1.85 -10.99
C GLU A 208 17.77 2.86 -11.55
N LYS A 209 17.34 4.12 -11.71
CA LYS A 209 18.26 5.24 -12.02
C LYS A 209 19.04 5.72 -10.79
N ASP A 210 18.64 5.31 -9.58
CA ASP A 210 19.23 5.72 -8.31
C ASP A 210 19.52 4.50 -7.40
N PRO A 211 20.80 4.09 -7.24
CA PRO A 211 21.19 2.93 -6.45
C PRO A 211 20.97 3.07 -4.93
N GLU A 212 20.53 4.23 -4.43
CA GLU A 212 20.18 4.42 -3.02
C GLU A 212 18.69 4.20 -2.71
N ALA A 213 17.85 3.93 -3.71
CA ALA A 213 16.43 3.71 -3.49
C ALA A 213 16.18 2.41 -2.69
N SER A 214 15.45 2.53 -1.58
CA SER A 214 15.12 1.40 -0.74
C SER A 214 13.91 0.64 -1.32
N GLY A 215 14.11 -0.61 -1.74
CA GLY A 215 13.04 -1.50 -2.22
C GLY A 215 13.09 -1.78 -3.73
N ILE A 216 12.40 -2.83 -4.16
CA ILE A 216 12.25 -3.22 -5.56
C ILE A 216 11.01 -2.52 -6.11
N ARG A 217 11.18 -1.69 -7.15
CA ARG A 217 10.06 -1.04 -7.83
C ARG A 217 9.66 -1.85 -9.06
N MET A 218 8.36 -1.99 -9.29
CA MET A 218 7.83 -2.70 -10.45
C MET A 218 6.72 -1.90 -11.10
N VAL A 219 6.60 -2.03 -12.43
CA VAL A 219 5.56 -1.35 -13.21
C VAL A 219 4.79 -2.32 -14.09
N LYS A 220 3.54 -1.98 -14.39
CA LYS A 220 2.66 -2.71 -15.31
C LYS A 220 1.96 -1.72 -16.23
N ASP A 221 2.15 -1.89 -17.55
CA ASP A 221 1.39 -1.16 -18.55
C ASP A 221 -0.08 -1.61 -18.56
N LEU A 222 -0.98 -0.64 -18.71
CA LEU A 222 -2.41 -0.85 -18.82
C LEU A 222 -2.89 -0.45 -20.22
#